data_AF-A0A7X9DQT5-F1
#
_entry.id   AF-A0A7X9DQT5-F1
#
_cell.length_a   1.000
_cell.length_b   1.000
_cell.length_c   1.000
_cell.angle_alpha   90.00
_cell.angle_beta   90.00
_cell.angle_gamma   90.00
#
_symmetry.space_group_name_H-M   'P 1'
#
loop_
_entity.id
_entity.type
_entity.pdbx_description
1 polymer ?
#
loop_
_entity_poly.entity_id
_entity_poly.type
_entity_poly.pdbx_seq_one_letter_code
_entity_poly.pdbx_strand_id
1 'polypeptide(L)'
;TVLLIPLIIPVNTPLWVLALAVAFAVIIGKEVFGGTGMNILNPALTARAFLFFAYPGEMTGDKVWVYGLKNNPHVADGFSGATILGNFATGTTGHNPSAHDLFFGFIPGSIGETSKLAILIGAAILIYTGIGSWKIMLSMVLGGLLMGLTLNVFAVNDYMRFPAWEQLIAGGFLFGTVFMATDPVTASQTETGKWIYGFLCGVLAILIRVLNPAYPEGVMLAILLMNVFAPLIDHYIVEANVNRRMKRLKRVAQAV
;
A
#
# COMPACT_ATOMS: atom_id res chain seq x y z
N THR A 1 1.84 2.39 -14.06
CA THR A 1 3.15 2.99 -13.70
C THR A 1 3.20 4.48 -13.93
N VAL A 2 3.10 4.98 -15.16
CA VAL A 2 3.30 6.42 -15.49
C VAL A 2 2.33 7.35 -14.74
N LEU A 3 1.05 6.99 -14.65
CA LEU A 3 0.05 7.80 -13.92
C LEU A 3 0.11 7.61 -12.40
N LEU A 4 0.60 6.48 -11.92
CA LEU A 4 0.61 6.15 -10.49
C LEU A 4 1.78 6.80 -9.76
N ILE A 5 2.94 6.94 -10.41
CA ILE A 5 4.15 7.51 -9.80
C ILE A 5 3.93 8.96 -9.32
N PRO A 6 3.36 9.88 -10.12
CA PRO A 6 3.10 11.25 -9.65
C PRO A 6 2.07 11.33 -8.51
N LEU A 7 1.14 10.37 -8.42
CA LEU A 7 0.09 10.37 -7.39
C LEU A 7 0.61 9.99 -6.00
N ILE A 8 1.78 9.35 -5.93
CA ILE A 8 2.34 8.75 -4.72
C ILE A 8 3.64 9.42 -4.28
N ILE A 9 4.00 10.54 -4.91
CA ILE A 9 5.23 11.29 -4.64
C ILE A 9 4.83 12.70 -4.18
N PRO A 10 5.57 13.31 -3.25
CA PRO A 10 5.34 14.68 -2.82
C PRO A 10 5.42 15.70 -3.96
N VAL A 11 4.59 16.73 -3.90
CA VAL A 11 4.47 17.78 -4.94
C VAL A 11 5.77 18.57 -5.14
N ASN A 12 6.56 18.71 -4.07
CA ASN A 12 7.79 19.51 -4.07
C ASN A 12 9.05 18.74 -4.52
N THR A 13 8.90 17.48 -4.95
CA THR A 13 10.04 16.64 -5.33
C THR A 13 10.73 17.21 -6.59
N PRO A 14 12.06 17.44 -6.58
CA PRO A 14 12.77 17.95 -7.75
C PRO A 14 12.58 17.04 -8.97
N LEU A 15 12.32 17.62 -10.15
CA LEU A 15 12.03 16.86 -11.37
C LEU A 15 13.17 15.90 -11.78
N TRP A 16 14.42 16.26 -11.47
CA TRP A 16 15.57 15.39 -11.76
C TRP A 16 15.61 14.15 -10.85
N VAL A 17 15.22 14.30 -9.57
CA VAL A 17 15.09 13.18 -8.61
C VAL A 17 13.97 12.25 -9.05
N LEU A 18 12.84 12.82 -9.47
CA LEU A 18 11.73 12.07 -10.04
C LEU A 18 12.16 11.30 -11.30
N ALA A 19 12.91 11.93 -12.20
CA ALA A 19 13.42 11.28 -13.41
C ALA A 19 14.35 10.10 -13.08
N LEU A 20 15.24 10.25 -12.09
CA LEU A 20 16.08 9.16 -11.61
C LEU A 20 15.27 7.99 -11.02
N ALA A 21 14.23 8.28 -10.24
CA ALA A 21 13.38 7.25 -9.66
C ALA A 21 12.58 6.49 -10.72
N VAL A 22 12.06 7.19 -11.73
CA VAL A 22 11.38 6.57 -12.87
C VAL A 22 12.37 5.70 -13.66
N ALA A 23 13.57 6.20 -13.92
CA ALA A 23 14.62 5.44 -14.61
C ALA A 23 14.99 4.18 -13.83
N PHE A 24 15.19 4.27 -12.51
CA PHE A 24 15.46 3.12 -11.66
C PHE A 24 14.32 2.10 -11.69
N ALA A 25 13.08 2.55 -11.52
CA ALA A 25 11.92 1.68 -11.52
C ALA A 25 11.66 0.99 -12.86
N VAL A 26 11.90 1.67 -13.98
CA VAL A 26 11.72 1.09 -15.31
C VAL A 26 12.87 0.14 -15.62
N ILE A 27 14.12 0.57 -15.46
CA ILE A 27 15.28 -0.25 -15.83
C ILE A 27 15.38 -1.46 -14.90
N ILE A 28 15.47 -1.22 -13.58
CA ILE A 28 15.70 -2.28 -12.59
C ILE A 28 14.41 -2.98 -12.21
N GLY A 29 13.34 -2.22 -11.97
CA GLY A 29 12.07 -2.79 -11.49
C GLY A 29 11.25 -3.52 -12.56
N LYS A 30 11.51 -3.26 -13.85
CA LYS A 30 10.72 -3.80 -14.95
C LYS A 30 11.53 -4.45 -16.07
N GLU A 31 12.42 -3.71 -16.73
CA GLU A 31 13.07 -4.18 -17.96
C GLU A 31 14.10 -5.29 -17.70
N VAL A 32 14.83 -5.26 -16.57
CA VAL A 32 15.76 -6.33 -16.19
C VAL A 32 15.09 -7.70 -16.06
N PHE A 33 13.80 -7.74 -15.71
CA PHE A 33 13.04 -8.99 -15.55
C PHE A 33 12.36 -9.45 -16.85
N GLY A 34 12.61 -8.78 -17.98
CA GLY A 34 12.00 -9.13 -19.27
C GLY A 34 10.81 -8.25 -19.66
N GLY A 35 10.58 -7.13 -18.95
CA GLY A 35 9.62 -6.12 -19.35
C GLY A 35 8.18 -6.40 -18.91
N THR A 36 7.22 -5.80 -19.63
CA THR A 36 5.80 -5.82 -19.22
C THR A 36 5.24 -7.24 -19.14
N GLY A 37 4.73 -7.63 -17.96
CA GLY A 37 4.16 -8.95 -17.73
C GLY A 37 5.10 -9.93 -17.02
N MET A 38 6.38 -9.59 -16.88
CA MET A 38 7.38 -10.42 -16.18
C MET A 38 7.92 -9.76 -14.90
N ASN A 39 7.32 -8.64 -14.49
CA ASN A 39 7.78 -7.89 -13.32
C ASN A 39 7.47 -8.66 -12.04
N ILE A 40 8.49 -8.84 -11.20
CA ILE A 40 8.32 -9.43 -9.87
C ILE A 40 7.75 -8.41 -8.90
N LEU A 41 8.14 -7.13 -9.03
CA LEU A 41 7.75 -6.05 -8.12
C LEU A 41 6.91 -5.00 -8.86
N ASN A 42 5.96 -4.38 -8.17
CA ASN A 42 5.19 -3.28 -8.72
C ASN A 42 6.12 -2.08 -9.02
N PRO A 43 6.31 -1.69 -10.30
CA PRO A 43 7.31 -0.69 -10.65
C PRO A 43 7.03 0.70 -10.06
N ALA A 44 5.75 1.07 -9.85
CA ALA A 44 5.42 2.35 -9.23
C ALA A 44 5.86 2.38 -7.75
N LEU A 45 5.63 1.27 -7.03
CA LEU A 45 6.11 1.14 -5.66
C LEU A 45 7.64 1.04 -5.59
N THR A 46 8.29 0.42 -6.57
CA THR A 46 9.77 0.41 -6.67
C THR A 46 10.32 1.82 -6.83
N ALA A 47 9.69 2.68 -7.63
CA ALA A 47 10.07 4.09 -7.76
C ALA A 47 9.95 4.82 -6.42
N ARG A 48 8.82 4.63 -5.72
CA ARG A 48 8.59 5.23 -4.41
C ARG A 48 9.61 4.72 -3.38
N ALA A 49 9.91 3.42 -3.37
CA ALA A 49 10.89 2.83 -2.46
C ALA A 49 12.30 3.37 -2.72
N PHE A 50 12.71 3.52 -3.98
CA PHE A 50 13.98 4.15 -4.32
C PHE A 50 14.07 5.57 -3.77
N LEU A 51 13.05 6.40 -4.00
CA LEU A 51 13.02 7.76 -3.45
C LEU A 51 13.03 7.77 -1.92
N PHE A 52 12.28 6.86 -1.32
CA PHE A 52 12.14 6.75 0.11
C PHE A 52 13.48 6.47 0.81
N PHE A 53 14.29 5.57 0.24
CA PHE A 53 15.59 5.20 0.82
C PHE A 53 16.75 6.07 0.35
N ALA A 54 16.77 6.51 -0.92
CA ALA A 54 17.87 7.29 -1.47
C ALA A 54 17.74 8.79 -1.20
N TYR A 55 16.52 9.31 -1.12
CA TYR A 55 16.22 10.75 -0.93
C TYR A 55 15.19 10.97 0.19
N PRO A 56 15.45 10.50 1.42
CA PRO A 56 14.48 10.58 2.51
C PRO A 56 14.07 12.02 2.85
N GLY A 57 14.96 13.00 2.66
CA GLY A 57 14.67 14.42 2.90
C GLY A 57 13.65 15.06 1.94
N GLU A 58 13.41 14.42 0.78
CA GLU A 58 12.36 14.84 -0.17
C GLU A 58 11.05 14.08 0.04
N MET A 59 11.10 12.90 0.67
CA MET A 59 9.97 12.00 0.87
C MET A 59 9.36 12.06 2.28
N THR A 60 10.10 12.56 3.26
CA THR A 60 9.74 12.50 4.69
C THR A 60 9.57 13.90 5.26
N GLY A 61 8.62 14.05 6.18
CA GLY A 61 8.36 15.28 6.92
C GLY A 61 7.03 15.96 6.55
N ASP A 62 6.73 17.03 7.27
CA ASP A 62 5.41 17.68 7.21
C ASP A 62 5.34 18.77 6.13
N LYS A 63 6.50 19.27 5.69
CA LYS A 63 6.58 20.39 4.73
C LYS A 63 6.59 19.95 3.27
N VAL A 64 6.76 18.66 2.99
CA VAL A 64 6.92 18.15 1.62
C VAL A 64 5.58 17.93 0.90
N TRP A 65 4.50 17.72 1.66
CA TRP A 65 3.17 17.38 1.12
C TRP A 65 2.34 18.58 0.69
N VAL A 66 2.70 19.78 1.14
CA VAL A 66 2.00 21.03 0.81
C VAL A 66 2.90 21.91 -0.05
N TYR A 67 2.39 22.31 -1.21
CA TYR A 67 3.12 23.19 -2.11
C TYR A 67 3.44 24.53 -1.43
N GLY A 68 4.69 25.00 -1.55
CA GLY A 68 5.12 26.30 -1.03
C GLY A 68 5.54 26.34 0.45
N LEU A 69 5.23 25.31 1.25
CA LEU A 69 5.60 25.24 2.68
C LEU A 69 7.11 25.00 2.92
N LYS A 70 7.79 24.37 1.96
CA LYS A 70 9.24 24.13 1.99
C LYS A 70 10.07 25.40 1.72
N ASN A 71 9.56 26.30 0.88
CA ASN A 71 10.30 27.47 0.36
C ASN A 71 9.89 28.80 1.00
N ASN A 72 8.79 28.86 1.74
CA ASN A 72 8.30 30.08 2.39
C ASN A 72 8.05 29.83 3.89
N PRO A 73 8.98 30.23 4.79
CA PRO A 73 8.77 30.16 6.23
C PRO A 73 7.72 31.16 6.77
N HIS A 74 7.16 32.02 5.91
CA HIS A 74 6.13 33.03 6.25
C HIS A 74 4.70 32.64 5.88
N VAL A 75 4.46 31.41 5.40
CA VAL A 75 3.08 30.90 5.27
C VAL A 75 2.58 30.66 6.69
N ALA A 76 1.63 31.49 7.10
CA ALA A 76 0.99 31.60 8.41
C ALA A 76 1.30 30.47 9.41
N ASP A 77 1.73 30.87 10.61
CA ASP A 77 2.05 30.11 11.84
C ASP A 77 0.93 29.14 12.34
N GLY A 78 -0.10 28.89 11.52
CA GLY A 78 -1.23 28.00 11.80
C GLY A 78 -1.45 26.87 10.78
N PHE A 79 -0.65 26.73 9.71
CA PHE A 79 -0.81 25.63 8.74
C PHE A 79 0.33 24.61 8.82
N SER A 80 0.14 23.58 9.65
CA SER A 80 1.03 22.42 9.66
C SER A 80 0.66 21.48 8.50
N GLY A 81 1.57 21.26 7.55
CA GLY A 81 1.42 20.26 6.49
C GLY A 81 1.57 18.81 6.97
N ALA A 82 1.56 18.59 8.29
CA ALA A 82 1.78 17.30 8.89
C ALA A 82 0.67 16.31 8.51
N THR A 83 1.09 15.16 8.00
CA THR A 83 0.16 14.06 7.76
C THR A 83 -0.35 13.54 9.10
N ILE A 84 -1.57 13.02 9.13
CA ILE A 84 -2.18 12.48 10.35
C ILE A 84 -1.28 11.40 10.96
N LEU A 85 -0.75 10.51 10.12
CA LEU A 85 0.16 9.44 10.53
C LEU A 85 1.51 9.98 11.03
N GLY A 86 1.97 11.12 10.49
CA GLY A 86 3.16 11.83 10.98
C GLY A 86 2.94 12.49 12.35
N ASN A 87 1.78 13.11 12.58
CA ASN A 87 1.42 13.68 13.89
C ASN A 87 1.34 12.62 15.00
N PHE A 88 0.78 11.46 14.67
CA PHE A 88 0.82 10.30 15.58
C PHE A 88 2.24 9.76 15.80
N ALA A 89 3.17 9.97 14.86
CA ALA A 89 4.58 9.58 14.99
C ALA A 89 5.33 10.41 16.02
N THR A 90 5.05 11.71 16.00
CA THR A 90 5.75 12.72 16.81
C THR A 90 5.06 12.99 18.14
N GLY A 91 3.92 12.35 18.42
CA GLY A 91 3.16 12.53 19.67
C GLY A 91 2.50 13.91 19.80
N THR A 92 2.47 14.70 18.72
CA THR A 92 1.86 16.03 18.71
C THR A 92 0.36 15.90 18.47
N THR A 93 -0.43 16.07 19.53
CA THR A 93 -1.89 16.12 19.50
C THR A 93 -2.39 17.44 18.90
N GLY A 94 -2.14 17.63 17.60
CA GLY A 94 -2.83 18.66 16.82
C GLY A 94 -4.30 18.30 16.62
N HIS A 95 -5.08 19.25 16.08
CA HIS A 95 -6.49 19.05 15.74
C HIS A 95 -6.65 17.78 14.89
N ASN A 96 -7.23 16.72 15.46
CA ASN A 96 -7.48 15.49 14.72
C ASN A 96 -8.54 15.82 13.66
N PRO A 97 -8.26 15.69 12.36
CA PRO A 97 -9.20 16.06 11.33
C PRO A 97 -10.48 15.23 11.44
N SER A 98 -11.62 15.87 11.18
CA SER A 98 -12.91 15.19 11.25
C SER A 98 -12.95 14.02 10.26
N ALA A 99 -13.73 12.98 10.58
CA ALA A 99 -13.94 11.85 9.66
C ALA A 99 -14.44 12.31 8.27
N HIS A 100 -15.16 13.43 8.21
CA HIS A 100 -15.55 14.08 6.96
C HIS A 100 -14.36 14.60 6.14
N ASP A 101 -13.42 15.30 6.79
CA ASP A 101 -12.22 15.82 6.13
C ASP A 101 -11.31 14.67 5.67
N LEU A 102 -11.25 13.61 6.47
CA LEU A 102 -10.53 12.38 6.15
C LEU A 102 -11.08 11.73 4.89
N PHE A 103 -12.40 11.65 4.76
CA PHE A 103 -13.10 10.97 3.67
C PHE A 103 -13.07 11.77 2.36
N PHE A 104 -13.35 13.06 2.42
CA PHE A 104 -13.35 13.95 1.24
C PHE A 104 -11.93 14.32 0.80
N GLY A 105 -10.95 14.25 1.70
CA GLY A 105 -9.54 14.46 1.39
C GLY A 105 -9.06 15.90 1.56
N PHE A 106 -9.70 16.67 2.44
CA PHE A 106 -9.23 18.00 2.83
C PHE A 106 -8.09 17.92 3.86
N ILE A 107 -7.14 17.02 3.63
CA ILE A 107 -6.01 16.74 4.51
C ILE A 107 -4.70 16.74 3.71
N PRO A 108 -3.57 17.13 4.32
CA PRO A 108 -2.26 17.01 3.68
C PRO A 108 -1.86 15.53 3.53
N GLY A 109 -1.32 15.16 2.36
CA GLY A 109 -0.86 13.81 2.02
C GLY A 109 -0.55 13.66 0.53
N SER A 110 -0.20 12.45 0.08
CA SER A 110 0.01 12.17 -1.35
C SER A 110 -1.28 12.43 -2.14
N ILE A 111 -1.18 13.03 -3.32
CA ILE A 111 -2.34 13.43 -4.16
C ILE A 111 -3.33 12.27 -4.37
N GLY A 112 -2.83 11.06 -4.57
CA GLY A 112 -3.68 9.88 -4.79
C GLY A 112 -4.39 9.35 -3.54
N GLU A 113 -3.92 9.70 -2.34
CA GLU A 113 -4.32 9.07 -1.07
C GLU A 113 -5.34 9.92 -0.30
N THR A 114 -5.46 11.21 -0.63
CA THR A 114 -6.30 12.16 0.11
C THR A 114 -7.79 11.86 -0.05
N SER A 115 -8.30 11.65 -1.27
CA SER A 115 -9.75 11.48 -1.51
C SER A 115 -10.20 10.02 -1.56
N LYS A 116 -10.96 9.56 -0.56
CA LYS A 116 -11.37 8.15 -0.45
C LYS A 116 -12.57 7.87 -1.33
N LEU A 117 -13.44 8.86 -1.50
CA LEU A 117 -14.52 8.80 -2.47
C LEU A 117 -13.98 8.53 -3.87
N ALA A 118 -12.94 9.24 -4.31
CA ALA A 118 -12.32 9.01 -5.62
C ALA A 118 -11.70 7.60 -5.74
N ILE A 119 -11.03 7.13 -4.67
CA ILE A 119 -10.46 5.78 -4.62
C ILE A 119 -11.56 4.71 -4.72
N LEU A 120 -12.68 4.87 -4.02
CA LEU A 120 -13.81 3.93 -4.05
C LEU A 120 -14.48 3.88 -5.43
N ILE A 121 -14.62 5.03 -6.10
CA ILE A 121 -15.09 5.07 -7.49
C ILE A 121 -14.11 4.32 -8.40
N GLY A 122 -12.80 4.56 -8.24
CA GLY A 122 -11.77 3.81 -8.95
C GLY A 122 -11.85 2.30 -8.70
N ALA A 123 -12.08 1.88 -7.46
CA ALA A 123 -12.26 0.48 -7.09
C ALA A 123 -13.46 -0.13 -7.80
N ALA A 124 -14.61 0.55 -7.81
CA ALA A 124 -15.81 0.09 -8.50
C ALA A 124 -15.56 -0.08 -10.01
N ILE A 125 -14.87 0.87 -10.65
CA ILE A 125 -14.51 0.79 -12.07
C ILE A 125 -13.57 -0.39 -12.33
N LEU A 126 -12.54 -0.60 -11.50
CA LEU A 126 -11.57 -1.68 -11.69
C LEU A 126 -12.19 -3.07 -11.47
N ILE A 127 -13.11 -3.20 -10.52
CA ILE A 127 -13.87 -4.44 -10.30
C ILE A 127 -14.84 -4.69 -11.46
N TYR A 128 -15.57 -3.66 -11.90
CA TYR A 128 -16.53 -3.77 -13.00
C TYR A 128 -15.86 -4.14 -14.33
N THR A 129 -14.70 -3.54 -14.61
CA THR A 129 -13.91 -3.84 -15.82
C THR A 129 -13.19 -5.19 -15.73
N GLY A 130 -13.18 -5.86 -14.58
CA GLY A 130 -12.54 -7.16 -14.37
C GLY A 130 -11.01 -7.12 -14.34
N ILE A 131 -10.41 -5.92 -14.33
CA ILE A 131 -8.94 -5.74 -14.27
C ILE A 131 -8.45 -5.95 -12.83
N GLY A 132 -9.18 -5.42 -11.84
CA GLY A 132 -8.84 -5.52 -10.43
C GLY A 132 -9.53 -6.69 -9.74
N SER A 133 -8.78 -7.47 -8.96
CA SER A 133 -9.37 -8.56 -8.18
C SER A 133 -10.02 -8.05 -6.89
N TRP A 134 -11.34 -8.13 -6.81
CA TRP A 134 -12.09 -7.83 -5.58
C TRP A 134 -11.65 -8.72 -4.39
N LYS A 135 -11.13 -9.92 -4.65
CA LYS A 135 -10.64 -10.85 -3.63
C LYS A 135 -9.42 -10.31 -2.90
N ILE A 136 -8.48 -9.72 -3.64
CA ILE A 136 -7.28 -9.10 -3.07
C ILE A 136 -7.69 -7.85 -2.28
N MET A 137 -8.58 -7.02 -2.84
CA MET A 137 -9.04 -5.80 -2.16
C MET A 137 -9.71 -6.13 -0.82
N LEU A 138 -10.66 -7.07 -0.84
CA LEU A 138 -11.38 -7.48 0.35
C LEU A 138 -10.47 -8.18 1.36
N SER A 139 -9.60 -9.08 0.91
CA SER A 139 -8.69 -9.80 1.82
C SER A 139 -7.68 -8.87 2.49
N MET A 140 -7.18 -7.86 1.78
CA MET A 140 -6.29 -6.85 2.33
C MET A 140 -6.99 -5.97 3.37
N VAL A 141 -8.22 -5.51 3.09
CA VAL A 141 -9.03 -4.78 4.09
C VAL A 141 -9.28 -5.63 5.33
N LEU A 142 -9.66 -6.91 5.16
CA LEU A 142 -9.90 -7.82 6.28
C LEU A 142 -8.63 -8.10 7.10
N GLY A 143 -7.48 -8.29 6.42
CA GLY A 143 -6.20 -8.48 7.08
C GLY A 143 -5.74 -7.27 7.88
N GLY A 144 -5.89 -6.07 7.29
CA GLY A 144 -5.61 -4.82 7.99
C GLY A 144 -6.55 -4.59 9.17
N LEU A 145 -7.86 -4.83 9.00
CA LEU A 145 -8.86 -4.68 10.05
C LEU A 145 -8.60 -5.65 11.21
N LEU A 146 -8.29 -6.91 10.91
CA LEU A 146 -7.97 -7.91 11.92
C LEU A 146 -6.74 -7.52 12.71
N MET A 147 -5.64 -7.15 12.02
CA MET A 147 -4.41 -6.73 12.70
C MET A 147 -4.64 -5.45 13.53
N GLY A 148 -5.31 -4.46 12.97
CA GLY A 148 -5.67 -3.22 13.69
C GLY A 148 -6.49 -3.53 14.95
N LEU A 149 -7.54 -4.34 14.87
CA LEU A 149 -8.34 -4.71 16.04
C LEU A 149 -7.51 -5.46 17.08
N THR A 150 -6.65 -6.39 16.68
CA THR A 150 -5.79 -7.10 17.63
C THR A 150 -4.84 -6.15 18.35
N LEU A 151 -4.24 -5.19 17.64
CA LEU A 151 -3.34 -4.20 18.22
C LEU A 151 -4.10 -3.24 19.16
N ASN A 152 -5.34 -2.88 18.83
CA ASN A 152 -6.17 -2.04 19.68
C ASN A 152 -6.55 -2.72 21.01
N VAL A 153 -6.74 -4.05 21.00
CA VAL A 153 -6.99 -4.81 22.25
C VAL A 153 -5.74 -4.86 23.14
N PHE A 154 -4.55 -4.98 22.54
CA PHE A 154 -3.27 -5.04 23.26
C PHE A 154 -2.53 -3.70 23.30
N ALA A 155 -3.26 -2.58 23.26
CA ALA A 155 -2.67 -1.28 23.01
C ALA A 155 -1.73 -0.81 24.14
N VAL A 156 -0.44 -0.65 23.80
CA VAL A 156 0.60 -0.12 24.69
C VAL A 156 1.17 1.23 24.25
N ASN A 157 0.87 1.69 23.04
CA ASN A 157 1.29 2.98 22.50
C ASN A 157 0.10 3.71 21.83
N ASP A 158 0.25 5.00 21.54
CA ASP A 158 -0.84 5.80 20.97
C ASP A 158 -1.22 5.37 19.53
N TYR A 159 -0.26 4.80 18.78
CA TYR A 159 -0.52 4.18 17.48
C TYR A 159 -1.45 2.97 17.54
N MET A 160 -1.30 2.12 18.57
CA MET A 160 -2.18 0.98 18.81
C MET A 160 -3.54 1.44 19.34
N ARG A 161 -3.66 2.63 19.93
CA ARG A 161 -4.96 3.18 20.35
C ARG A 161 -5.74 3.79 19.19
N PHE A 162 -5.06 4.11 18.09
CA PHE A 162 -5.69 4.65 16.89
C PHE A 162 -6.73 3.65 16.35
N PRO A 163 -8.00 4.04 16.16
CA PRO A 163 -9.06 3.09 15.80
C PRO A 163 -8.72 2.30 14.52
N ALA A 164 -8.93 0.98 14.55
CA ALA A 164 -8.60 0.10 13.43
C ALA A 164 -9.26 0.52 12.10
N TRP A 165 -10.48 1.06 12.15
CA TRP A 165 -11.17 1.55 10.96
C TRP A 165 -10.55 2.86 10.44
N GLU A 166 -10.10 3.76 11.32
CA GLU A 166 -9.38 4.97 10.93
C GLU A 166 -8.02 4.64 10.34
N GLN A 167 -7.34 3.58 10.80
CA GLN A 167 -6.11 3.08 10.18
C GLN A 167 -6.31 2.70 8.71
N LEU A 168 -7.45 2.12 8.35
CA LEU A 168 -7.72 1.71 6.95
C LEU A 168 -7.96 2.93 6.05
N ILE A 169 -8.60 3.97 6.60
CA ILE A 169 -8.96 5.19 5.87
C ILE A 169 -7.80 6.19 5.90
N ALA A 170 -6.89 6.12 6.87
CA ALA A 170 -5.75 7.00 6.99
C ALA A 170 -4.59 6.63 6.04
N GLY A 171 -4.05 7.67 5.40
CA GLY A 171 -2.92 7.57 4.47
C GLY A 171 -3.22 6.76 3.21
N GLY A 172 -2.20 6.09 2.69
CA GLY A 172 -2.23 5.36 1.43
C GLY A 172 -2.75 3.93 1.49
N PHE A 173 -3.39 3.49 2.58
CA PHE A 173 -3.86 2.10 2.72
C PHE A 173 -4.91 1.74 1.66
N LEU A 174 -5.98 2.52 1.53
CA LEU A 174 -7.02 2.29 0.51
C LEU A 174 -6.45 2.46 -0.91
N PHE A 175 -5.61 3.48 -1.13
CA PHE A 175 -5.00 3.70 -2.43
C PHE A 175 -4.12 2.52 -2.86
N GLY A 176 -3.25 2.05 -1.95
CA GLY A 176 -2.41 0.88 -2.18
C GLY A 176 -3.23 -0.39 -2.39
N THR A 177 -4.32 -0.56 -1.65
CA THR A 177 -5.23 -1.70 -1.81
C THR A 177 -5.85 -1.74 -3.21
N VAL A 178 -6.32 -0.59 -3.72
CA VAL A 178 -7.11 -0.52 -4.96
C VAL A 178 -6.26 -0.42 -6.21
N PHE A 179 -5.14 0.31 -6.17
CA PHE A 179 -4.37 0.64 -7.37
C PHE A 179 -3.01 -0.05 -7.46
N MET A 180 -2.54 -0.68 -6.38
CA MET A 180 -1.19 -1.26 -6.34
C MET A 180 -1.18 -2.75 -5.99
N ALA A 181 -1.95 -3.17 -4.98
CA ALA A 181 -2.04 -4.56 -4.56
C ALA A 181 -2.80 -5.42 -5.57
N THR A 182 -3.71 -4.82 -6.36
CA THR A 182 -4.44 -5.52 -7.42
C THR A 182 -3.76 -5.48 -8.78
N ASP A 183 -2.46 -5.15 -8.83
CA ASP A 183 -1.70 -5.22 -10.08
C ASP A 183 -1.63 -6.67 -10.58
N PRO A 184 -2.23 -6.99 -11.74
CA PRO A 184 -2.41 -8.38 -12.18
C PRO A 184 -1.11 -9.07 -12.55
N VAL A 185 0.01 -8.36 -12.69
CA VAL A 185 1.31 -8.96 -13.03
C VAL A 185 2.05 -9.44 -11.78
N THR A 186 2.01 -8.65 -10.72
CA THR A 186 2.85 -8.84 -9.52
C THR A 186 2.12 -9.55 -8.38
N ALA A 187 0.79 -9.51 -8.39
CA ALA A 187 -0.03 -10.21 -7.41
C ALA A 187 -0.13 -11.74 -7.68
N SER A 188 -0.61 -12.46 -6.67
CA SER A 188 -0.89 -13.89 -6.78
C SER A 188 -1.99 -14.19 -7.82
N GLN A 189 -1.73 -15.18 -8.66
CA GLN A 189 -2.59 -15.56 -9.78
C GLN A 189 -3.66 -16.58 -9.39
N THR A 190 -3.38 -17.44 -8.40
CA THR A 190 -4.32 -18.50 -8.00
C THR A 190 -5.51 -17.94 -7.21
N GLU A 191 -6.69 -18.56 -7.38
CA GLU A 191 -7.92 -18.07 -6.74
C GLU A 191 -7.89 -18.08 -5.21
N THR A 192 -7.25 -19.08 -4.61
CA THR A 192 -7.01 -19.12 -3.16
C THR A 192 -5.82 -18.26 -2.75
N GLY A 193 -4.83 -18.08 -3.63
CA GLY A 193 -3.64 -17.30 -3.35
C GLY A 193 -3.95 -15.81 -3.26
N LYS A 194 -4.88 -15.30 -4.06
CA LYS A 194 -5.41 -13.93 -3.97
C LYS A 194 -5.93 -13.57 -2.57
N TRP A 195 -6.55 -14.52 -1.88
CA TRP A 195 -7.00 -14.33 -0.49
C TRP A 195 -5.84 -14.27 0.49
N ILE A 196 -4.90 -15.21 0.39
CA ILE A 196 -3.74 -15.29 1.29
C ILE A 196 -2.81 -14.08 1.10
N TYR A 197 -2.48 -13.77 -0.16
CA TYR A 197 -1.65 -12.65 -0.55
C TYR A 197 -2.19 -11.33 -0.01
N GLY A 198 -3.46 -11.00 -0.30
CA GLY A 198 -4.02 -9.73 0.16
C GLY A 198 -4.16 -9.69 1.68
N PHE A 199 -4.61 -10.77 2.32
CA PHE A 199 -4.69 -10.84 3.79
C PHE A 199 -3.35 -10.57 4.47
N LEU A 200 -2.29 -11.26 4.04
CA LEU A 200 -0.94 -11.05 4.57
C LEU A 200 -0.42 -9.63 4.28
N CYS A 201 -0.72 -9.09 3.10
CA CYS A 201 -0.38 -7.71 2.76
C CYS A 201 -1.02 -6.70 3.72
N GLY A 202 -2.32 -6.86 4.00
CA GLY A 202 -3.06 -6.00 4.93
C GLY A 202 -2.53 -6.10 6.37
N VAL A 203 -2.26 -7.33 6.82
CA VAL A 203 -1.67 -7.59 8.14
C VAL A 203 -0.30 -6.91 8.27
N LEU A 204 0.58 -7.11 7.29
CA LEU A 204 1.93 -6.52 7.29
C LEU A 204 1.90 -5.00 7.20
N ALA A 205 0.98 -4.43 6.41
CA ALA A 205 0.85 -2.98 6.27
C ALA A 205 0.54 -2.29 7.61
N ILE A 206 -0.41 -2.84 8.38
CA ILE A 206 -0.76 -2.31 9.70
C ILE A 206 0.32 -2.61 10.74
N LEU A 207 0.91 -3.81 10.69
CA LEU A 207 1.99 -4.18 11.60
C LEU A 207 3.21 -3.25 11.46
N ILE A 208 3.65 -2.99 10.22
CA ILE A 208 4.77 -2.07 9.95
C ILE A 208 4.41 -0.66 10.42
N ARG A 209 3.18 -0.20 10.12
CA ARG A 209 2.72 1.14 10.49
C ARG A 209 2.70 1.37 12.02
N VAL A 210 2.24 0.38 12.79
CA VAL A 210 2.01 0.55 14.24
C VAL A 210 3.26 0.22 15.07
N LEU A 211 4.05 -0.76 14.64
CA LEU A 211 5.23 -1.21 15.39
C LEU A 211 6.52 -0.49 15.00
N ASN A 212 6.56 0.21 13.86
CA ASN A 212 7.75 0.93 13.41
C ASN A 212 7.52 2.44 13.36
N PRO A 213 7.94 3.20 14.38
CA PRO A 213 7.77 4.66 14.44
C PRO A 213 8.47 5.42 13.32
N ALA A 214 9.50 4.83 12.71
CA ALA A 214 10.24 5.49 11.62
C ALA A 214 9.40 5.58 10.34
N TYR A 215 8.40 4.70 10.16
CA TYR A 215 7.66 4.52 8.92
C TYR A 215 6.14 4.66 9.14
N PRO A 216 5.61 5.88 9.18
CA PRO A 216 4.17 6.13 9.38
C PRO A 216 3.29 5.52 8.27
N GLU A 217 3.88 5.20 7.12
CA GLU A 217 3.24 4.56 5.95
C GLU A 217 3.82 3.15 5.69
N GLY A 218 3.17 2.10 6.19
CA GLY A 218 3.64 0.70 6.03
C GLY A 218 3.26 -0.01 4.72
N VAL A 219 2.37 0.59 3.92
CA VAL A 219 1.67 -0.07 2.79
C VAL A 219 2.63 -0.42 1.64
N MET A 220 3.52 0.51 1.29
CA MET A 220 4.51 0.30 0.21
C MET A 220 5.39 -0.92 0.48
N LEU A 221 5.97 -1.00 1.68
CA LEU A 221 6.88 -2.08 2.07
C LEU A 221 6.12 -3.41 2.15
N ALA A 222 4.90 -3.41 2.67
CA ALA A 222 4.06 -4.61 2.74
C ALA A 222 3.75 -5.18 1.35
N ILE A 223 3.31 -4.33 0.39
CA ILE A 223 3.01 -4.79 -0.96
C ILE A 223 4.26 -5.31 -1.67
N LEU A 224 5.39 -4.58 -1.58
CA LEU A 224 6.64 -5.01 -2.22
C LEU A 224 7.13 -6.35 -1.67
N LEU A 225 7.06 -6.55 -0.34
CA LEU A 225 7.41 -7.81 0.30
C LEU A 225 6.49 -8.95 -0.16
N MET A 226 5.18 -8.70 -0.21
CA MET A 226 4.22 -9.70 -0.63
C MET A 226 4.31 -10.05 -2.11
N ASN A 227 4.74 -9.12 -2.97
CA ASN A 227 5.01 -9.40 -4.37
C ASN A 227 6.14 -10.42 -4.54
N VAL A 228 7.18 -10.36 -3.70
CA VAL A 228 8.25 -11.38 -3.68
C VAL A 228 7.71 -12.74 -3.22
N PHE A 229 6.77 -12.76 -2.28
CA PHE A 229 6.15 -14.00 -1.78
C PHE A 229 5.02 -14.53 -2.67
N ALA A 230 4.48 -13.75 -3.60
CA ALA A 230 3.35 -14.16 -4.44
C ALA A 230 3.62 -15.45 -5.24
N PRO A 231 4.79 -15.61 -5.91
CA PRO A 231 5.12 -16.86 -6.61
C PRO A 231 5.22 -18.07 -5.67
N LEU A 232 5.72 -17.87 -4.44
CA LEU A 232 5.83 -18.92 -3.43
C LEU A 232 4.44 -19.40 -2.98
N ILE A 233 3.53 -18.45 -2.73
CA ILE A 233 2.13 -18.73 -2.37
C ILE A 233 1.45 -19.54 -3.47
N ASP A 234 1.62 -19.11 -4.72
CA ASP A 234 1.02 -19.80 -5.87
C ASP A 234 1.60 -21.21 -6.05
N HIS A 235 2.92 -21.38 -5.88
CA HIS A 235 3.57 -22.68 -5.99
C HIS A 235 2.99 -23.71 -5.02
N TYR A 236 2.89 -23.35 -3.73
CA TYR A 236 2.31 -24.23 -2.71
C TYR A 236 0.85 -24.60 -2.99
N ILE A 237 0.05 -23.64 -3.49
CA ILE A 237 -1.36 -23.87 -3.79
C ILE A 237 -1.52 -24.81 -4.98
N VAL A 238 -0.74 -24.62 -6.04
CA VAL A 238 -0.75 -25.48 -7.22
C VAL A 238 -0.33 -26.89 -6.84
N GLU A 239 0.75 -27.04 -6.06
CA GLU A 239 1.21 -28.34 -5.59
C GLU A 239 0.17 -29.05 -4.72
N ALA A 240 -0.47 -28.33 -3.79
CA ALA A 240 -1.56 -28.88 -2.98
C ALA A 240 -2.74 -29.37 -3.84
N ASN A 241 -3.08 -28.65 -4.91
CA ASN A 241 -4.13 -29.06 -5.84
C ASN A 241 -3.74 -30.31 -6.64
N VAL A 242 -2.50 -30.40 -7.12
CA VAL A 242 -1.96 -31.59 -7.80
C VAL A 242 -2.00 -32.80 -6.87
N ASN A 243 -1.53 -32.65 -5.63
CA ASN A 243 -1.54 -33.71 -4.63
C ASN A 243 -2.95 -34.19 -4.28
N ARG A 244 -3.93 -33.29 -4.19
CA ARG A 244 -5.35 -33.65 -4.00
C ARG A 244 -5.91 -34.45 -5.18
N ARG A 245 -5.57 -34.07 -6.43
CA ARG A 245 -5.97 -34.81 -7.64
C ARG A 245 -5.38 -36.21 -7.65
N MET A 246 -4.09 -36.34 -7.36
CA MET A 246 -3.41 -37.65 -7.29
C MET A 246 -4.01 -38.57 -6.23
N LYS A 247 -4.37 -38.04 -5.05
CA LYS A 247 -5.07 -38.81 -4.00
C LYS A 247 -6.45 -39.31 -4.45
N ARG A 248 -7.20 -38.52 -5.22
CA ARG A 248 -8.50 -38.95 -5.78
C ARG A 248 -8.33 -40.07 -6.81
N LEU A 249 -7.34 -39.96 -7.70
CA LEU A 249 -7.04 -41.00 -8.69
C LEU A 249 -6.65 -42.33 -8.03
N LYS A 250 -5.81 -42.29 -6.98
CA LYS A 250 -5.45 -43.50 -6.22
C LYS A 250 -6.66 -44.17 -5.57
N ARG A 251 -7.61 -43.39 -5.02
CA ARG A 251 -8.84 -43.93 -4.44
C ARG A 251 -9.74 -44.60 -5.48
N VAL A 252 -9.86 -44.01 -6.67
CA VAL A 252 -10.63 -44.60 -7.77
C VAL A 252 -9.95 -45.88 -8.27
N ALA A 253 -8.63 -45.88 -8.43
CA ALA A 253 -7.87 -47.07 -8.83
C ALA A 253 -7.90 -48.20 -7.79
N GLN A 254 -8.14 -47.90 -6.51
CA GLN A 254 -8.34 -48.90 -5.45
C GLN A 254 -9.78 -49.42 -5.36
N ALA A 255 -10.74 -48.73 -6.02
CA ALA A 255 -12.16 -49.09 -6.00
C ALA A 255 -12.59 -49.90 -7.24
N VAL A 256 -11.71 -50.04 -8.23
CA VAL A 256 -11.85 -50.89 -9.43
C VAL A 256 -11.04 -52.16 -9.22
#